data_AF-A0A640NZ72-F1
#
_entry.id   AF-A0A640NZ72-F1
#
_cell.length_a   1.000
_cell.length_b   1.000
_cell.length_c   1.000
_cell.angle_alpha   90.00
_cell.angle_beta   90.00
_cell.angle_gamma   90.00
#
_symmetry.space_group_name_H-M   'P 1'
#
loop_
_entity.id
_entity.type
_entity.pdbx_description
1 polymer ?
#
loop_
_entity_poly.entity_id
_entity_poly.type
_entity_poly.pdbx_seq_one_letter_code
_entity_poly.pdbx_strand_id
1 'polypeptide(L)'
;MAINFVPLDKEKHKDLKVAVNTSFSFAKNTHLAAATIREFAQLAATMPLVFIEDTNAKRHHVVTMLGMEQGQNLFLTGDSWKGPHVPMNILRYPFDVRPDGDKLGVYIDENSDLISDEGQALFTEAGEVSEFLENRQKFLADLANSEMLTQRFVAKVVELDLLDQIQIRLTSNSSYLPRW
;
A
#
# COMPACT_ATOMS: atom_id res chain seq x y z
N MET A 1 -14.02 -0.65 -10.54
CA MET A 1 -15.13 -0.47 -9.58
C MET A 1 -14.60 0.16 -8.30
N ALA A 2 -15.44 0.54 -7.33
CA ALA A 2 -14.92 0.95 -6.01
C ALA A 2 -14.35 -0.26 -5.27
N ILE A 3 -13.28 -0.06 -4.50
CA ILE A 3 -12.65 -1.09 -3.66
C ILE A 3 -13.68 -1.65 -2.68
N ASN A 4 -13.78 -2.99 -2.59
CA ASN A 4 -14.69 -3.69 -1.69
C ASN A 4 -13.95 -4.79 -0.91
N PHE A 5 -13.33 -4.40 0.21
CA PHE A 5 -12.67 -5.35 1.10
C PHE A 5 -13.67 -6.16 1.92
N VAL A 6 -13.64 -7.48 1.74
CA VAL A 6 -14.39 -8.46 2.55
C VAL A 6 -13.43 -9.41 3.27
N PRO A 7 -13.81 -9.98 4.43
CA PRO A 7 -13.00 -11.01 5.08
C PRO A 7 -12.75 -12.18 4.12
N LEU A 8 -11.49 -12.65 4.06
CA LEU A 8 -11.13 -13.79 3.24
C LEU A 8 -11.72 -15.07 3.83
N ASP A 9 -12.80 -15.53 3.24
CA ASP A 9 -13.50 -16.76 3.57
C ASP A 9 -13.11 -17.92 2.64
N LYS A 10 -12.87 -19.12 3.20
CA LYS A 10 -12.45 -20.29 2.44
C LYS A 10 -13.53 -20.78 1.47
N GLU A 11 -14.78 -20.88 1.91
CA GLU A 11 -15.85 -21.45 1.08
C GLU A 11 -16.24 -20.50 -0.06
N LYS A 12 -16.31 -19.20 0.24
CA LYS A 12 -16.64 -18.17 -0.74
C LYS A 12 -15.55 -17.95 -1.78
N HIS A 13 -14.27 -18.02 -1.37
CA HIS A 13 -13.15 -17.65 -2.23
C HIS A 13 -12.29 -18.84 -2.69
N LYS A 14 -12.74 -20.08 -2.50
CA LYS A 14 -12.00 -21.30 -2.88
C LYS A 14 -11.52 -21.33 -4.34
N ASP A 15 -12.33 -20.80 -5.25
CA ASP A 15 -12.07 -20.81 -6.69
C ASP A 15 -11.35 -19.55 -7.17
N LEU A 16 -11.11 -18.58 -6.27
CA LEU A 16 -10.42 -17.34 -6.63
C LEU A 16 -8.95 -17.58 -6.91
N LYS A 17 -8.48 -16.87 -7.92
CA LYS A 17 -7.10 -16.80 -8.35
C LYS A 17 -6.70 -15.34 -8.47
N VAL A 18 -5.46 -15.03 -8.10
CA VAL A 18 -4.93 -13.67 -8.14
C VAL A 18 -3.73 -13.62 -9.07
N ALA A 19 -3.78 -12.72 -10.05
CA ALA A 19 -2.68 -12.44 -10.95
C ALA A 19 -1.47 -11.91 -10.18
N VAL A 20 -0.29 -12.45 -10.50
CA VAL A 20 1.00 -12.00 -9.95
C VAL A 20 1.70 -11.05 -10.93
N ASN A 21 0.93 -10.36 -11.77
CA ASN A 21 1.48 -9.54 -12.83
C ASN A 21 2.22 -8.30 -12.27
N THR A 22 3.03 -7.67 -13.12
CA THR A 22 3.79 -6.45 -12.79
C THR A 22 2.98 -5.17 -13.01
N SER A 23 1.66 -5.28 -13.22
CA SER A 23 0.78 -4.15 -13.46
C SER A 23 0.36 -3.51 -12.14
N PHE A 24 0.49 -2.19 -12.06
CA PHE A 24 0.14 -1.37 -10.92
C PHE A 24 -0.95 -0.36 -11.28
N SER A 25 -1.80 -0.68 -12.25
CA SER A 25 -2.91 0.17 -12.71
C SER A 25 -3.81 0.63 -11.55
N PHE A 26 -4.03 -0.23 -10.55
CA PHE A 26 -4.77 0.07 -9.33
C PHE A 26 -4.18 1.24 -8.50
N ALA A 27 -2.87 1.50 -8.63
CA ALA A 27 -2.18 2.57 -7.92
C ALA A 27 -2.08 3.87 -8.73
N LYS A 28 -2.68 3.95 -9.92
CA LYS A 28 -2.61 5.12 -10.81
C LYS A 28 -3.06 6.42 -10.15
N ASN A 29 -4.10 6.34 -9.33
CA ASN A 29 -4.67 7.49 -8.63
C ASN A 29 -4.12 7.66 -7.21
N THR A 30 -3.08 6.92 -6.84
CA THR A 30 -2.49 6.95 -5.49
C THR A 30 -1.33 7.94 -5.43
N HIS A 31 -1.55 9.06 -4.76
CA HIS A 31 -0.55 10.12 -4.59
C HIS A 31 0.22 10.03 -3.26
N LEU A 32 -0.35 9.32 -2.28
CA LEU A 32 0.27 9.02 -0.99
C LEU A 32 0.10 7.53 -0.69
N ALA A 33 1.13 6.90 -0.13
CA ALA A 33 1.03 5.55 0.42
C ALA A 33 1.58 5.54 1.85
N ALA A 34 0.97 4.79 2.77
CA ALA A 34 1.55 4.66 4.10
C ALA A 34 2.93 4.00 4.00
N ALA A 35 3.89 4.54 4.73
CA ALA A 35 5.25 4.04 4.78
C ALA A 35 5.49 3.39 6.14
N THR A 36 6.27 2.31 6.17
CA THR A 36 6.62 1.66 7.43
C THR A 36 8.12 1.70 7.70
N ILE A 37 8.50 1.70 8.98
CA ILE A 37 9.87 1.89 9.43
C ILE A 37 10.87 0.91 8.81
N ARG A 38 10.44 -0.31 8.49
CA ARG A 38 11.29 -1.34 7.84
C ARG A 38 11.65 -1.01 6.39
N GLU A 39 10.93 -0.11 5.74
CA GLU A 39 11.21 0.33 4.36
C GLU A 39 11.61 1.81 4.25
N PHE A 40 11.70 2.54 5.37
CA PHE A 40 12.05 3.98 5.36
C PHE A 40 13.34 4.27 4.61
N ALA A 41 14.39 3.46 4.77
CA ALA A 41 15.65 3.67 4.07
C ALA A 41 15.51 3.53 2.55
N GLN A 42 14.72 2.56 2.07
CA GLN A 42 14.50 2.35 0.64
C GLN A 42 13.58 3.44 0.05
N LEU A 43 12.52 3.79 0.77
CA LEU A 43 11.59 4.83 0.35
C LEU A 43 12.26 6.20 0.31
N ALA A 44 12.91 6.62 1.40
CA ALA A 44 13.54 7.93 1.52
C ALA A 44 14.64 8.18 0.48
N ALA A 45 15.20 7.13 -0.13
CA ALA A 45 16.18 7.25 -1.20
C ALA A 45 15.59 7.83 -2.51
N THR A 46 14.28 7.67 -2.75
CA THR A 46 13.64 8.12 -4.01
C THR A 46 12.28 8.79 -3.85
N MET A 47 11.67 8.70 -2.67
CA MET A 47 10.35 9.22 -2.38
C MET A 47 10.41 10.01 -1.07
N PRO A 48 9.89 11.25 -1.03
CA PRO A 48 9.78 12.00 0.20
C PRO A 48 8.93 11.25 1.24
N LEU A 49 9.48 11.08 2.44
CA LEU A 49 8.70 10.65 3.61
C LEU A 49 8.16 11.88 4.32
N VAL A 50 6.86 11.90 4.57
CA VAL A 50 6.16 13.03 5.19
C VAL A 50 5.36 12.55 6.39
N PHE A 51 5.43 13.31 7.47
CA PHE A 51 4.61 13.11 8.65
C PHE A 51 3.32 13.92 8.50
N ILE A 52 2.18 13.24 8.57
CA ILE A 52 0.85 13.87 8.48
C ILE A 52 0.17 13.73 9.83
N GLU A 53 -0.36 14.84 10.32
CA GLU A 53 -1.20 14.86 11.52
C GLU A 53 -2.64 14.43 11.17
N ASP A 54 -3.12 13.38 11.83
CA ASP A 54 -4.55 13.09 11.94
C ASP A 54 -5.11 13.91 13.11
N THR A 55 -5.76 15.02 12.76
CA THR A 55 -6.34 15.97 13.72
C THR A 55 -7.45 15.36 14.58
N ASN A 56 -8.14 14.33 14.10
CA ASN A 56 -9.19 13.65 14.86
C ASN A 56 -8.60 12.67 15.87
N ALA A 57 -7.60 11.89 15.44
CA ALA A 57 -6.97 10.88 16.28
C ALA A 57 -5.84 11.43 17.18
N LYS A 58 -5.45 12.70 17.00
CA LYS A 58 -4.28 13.33 17.65
C LYS A 58 -3.01 12.48 17.52
N ARG A 59 -2.82 11.91 16.33
CA ARG A 59 -1.68 11.03 16.01
C ARG A 59 -1.06 11.46 14.70
N HIS A 60 0.24 11.22 14.58
CA HIS A 60 0.95 11.41 13.33
C HIS A 60 1.11 10.07 12.61
N HIS A 61 1.06 10.11 11.30
CA HIS A 61 1.34 8.98 10.41
C HIS A 61 2.46 9.35 9.46
N VAL A 62 3.23 8.36 9.01
CA VAL A 62 4.25 8.57 7.97
C VAL A 62 3.73 8.02 6.66
N VAL A 63 3.79 8.86 5.64
CA VAL A 63 3.46 8.48 4.26
C VAL A 63 4.67 8.72 3.37
N THR A 64 4.72 7.98 2.28
CA THR A 64 5.59 8.28 1.15
C THR A 64 4.79 9.02 0.08
N MET A 65 5.36 10.09 -0.48
CA MET A 65 4.75 10.85 -1.56
C MET A 65 5.05 10.22 -2.91
N LEU A 66 3.98 9.86 -3.63
CA LEU A 66 4.02 9.30 -4.98
C LEU A 66 3.67 10.32 -6.06
N GLY A 67 3.00 11.42 -5.69
CA GLY A 67 2.68 12.53 -6.58
C GLY A 67 2.48 13.82 -5.79
N MET A 68 2.48 14.95 -6.50
CA MET A 68 2.30 16.27 -5.90
C MET A 68 0.83 16.66 -5.78
N GLU A 69 -0.02 16.09 -6.64
CA GLU A 69 -1.45 16.36 -6.70
C GLU A 69 -2.25 15.12 -6.28
N GLN A 70 -3.42 15.35 -5.68
CA GLN A 70 -4.35 14.26 -5.38
C GLN A 70 -4.73 13.52 -6.67
N GLY A 71 -4.70 12.19 -6.62
CA GLY A 71 -5.05 11.37 -7.79
C GLY A 71 -3.90 11.15 -8.77
N GLN A 72 -2.68 11.56 -8.46
CA GLN A 72 -1.52 11.42 -9.34
C GLN A 72 -0.46 10.49 -8.74
N ASN A 73 0.00 9.50 -9.51
CA ASN A 73 1.16 8.69 -9.18
C ASN A 73 2.26 8.89 -10.24
N LEU A 74 3.33 9.60 -9.89
CA LEU A 74 4.47 9.90 -10.77
C LEU A 74 5.44 8.73 -10.93
N PHE A 75 5.31 7.68 -10.12
CA PHE A 75 6.12 6.46 -10.22
C PHE A 75 5.55 5.45 -11.22
N LEU A 76 4.43 5.76 -11.87
CA LEU A 76 3.83 4.92 -12.91
C LEU A 76 4.04 5.53 -14.30
N THR A 77 4.41 4.68 -15.26
CA THR A 77 4.36 5.00 -16.68
C THR A 77 3.52 3.93 -17.37
N GLY A 78 2.33 4.32 -17.85
CA GLY A 78 1.26 3.35 -18.12
C GLY A 78 0.91 2.63 -16.81
N ASP A 79 0.99 1.30 -16.83
CA ASP A 79 0.72 0.46 -15.66
C ASP A 79 1.99 -0.08 -14.99
N SER A 80 3.18 0.34 -15.43
CA SER A 80 4.46 -0.15 -14.92
C SER A 80 5.08 0.81 -13.92
N TRP A 81 5.49 0.28 -12.77
CA TRP A 81 6.27 1.01 -11.77
C TRP A 81 7.68 1.35 -12.26
N LYS A 82 8.13 2.58 -12.03
CA LYS A 82 9.42 3.14 -12.47
C LYS A 82 10.36 3.55 -11.32
N GLY A 83 9.94 3.40 -10.07
CA GLY A 83 10.82 3.57 -8.91
C GLY A 83 11.67 2.34 -8.63
N PRO A 84 12.81 2.48 -7.92
CA PRO A 84 13.65 1.35 -7.55
C PRO A 84 13.03 0.47 -6.45
N HIS A 85 12.04 0.98 -5.73
CA HIS A 85 11.30 0.28 -4.69
C HIS A 85 9.80 0.54 -4.87
N VAL A 86 8.96 -0.46 -4.62
CA VAL A 86 7.50 -0.30 -4.56
C VAL A 86 7.10 -0.31 -3.09
N PRO A 87 6.37 0.69 -2.57
CA PRO A 87 5.97 0.71 -1.17
C PRO A 87 5.19 -0.55 -0.80
N MET A 88 5.43 -1.10 0.38
CA MET A 88 4.73 -2.32 0.83
C MET A 88 3.21 -2.13 0.89
N ASN A 89 2.73 -0.92 1.18
CA ASN A 89 1.30 -0.58 1.12
C ASN A 89 0.71 -0.69 -0.30
N ILE A 90 1.50 -0.45 -1.35
CA ILE A 90 1.06 -0.70 -2.73
C ILE A 90 1.08 -2.20 -3.02
N LEU A 91 2.12 -2.92 -2.58
CA LEU A 91 2.32 -4.36 -2.84
C LEU A 91 1.35 -5.29 -2.11
N ARG A 92 0.64 -4.82 -1.08
CA ARG A 92 -0.33 -5.65 -0.36
C ARG A 92 -1.60 -5.92 -1.17
N TYR A 93 -1.95 -5.01 -2.07
CA TYR A 93 -3.16 -5.14 -2.91
C TYR A 93 -3.06 -6.40 -3.79
N PRO A 94 -4.14 -7.22 -3.91
CA PRO A 94 -5.54 -6.93 -3.54
C PRO A 94 -5.93 -7.35 -2.12
N PHE A 95 -4.96 -7.68 -1.28
CA PHE A 95 -5.21 -8.05 0.10
C PHE A 95 -5.06 -6.87 1.04
N ASP A 96 -5.70 -6.98 2.19
CA ASP A 96 -5.52 -6.09 3.32
C ASP A 96 -5.49 -6.92 4.61
N VAL A 97 -5.01 -6.32 5.68
CA VAL A 97 -4.94 -6.97 6.98
C VAL A 97 -5.47 -6.03 8.05
N ARG A 98 -6.33 -6.55 8.91
CA ARG A 98 -7.00 -5.76 9.95
C ARG A 98 -6.95 -6.51 11.28
N PRO A 99 -6.92 -5.80 12.41
CA PRO A 99 -7.13 -6.43 13.70
C PRO A 99 -8.48 -7.16 13.73
N ASP A 100 -8.47 -8.41 14.16
CA ASP A 100 -9.64 -9.26 14.39
C ASP A 100 -9.50 -9.92 15.77
N GLY A 101 -9.99 -9.21 16.80
CA GLY A 101 -9.71 -9.54 18.20
C GLY A 101 -8.22 -9.54 18.49
N ASP A 102 -7.70 -10.68 18.96
CA ASP A 102 -6.28 -10.88 19.27
C ASP A 102 -5.44 -11.32 18.06
N LYS A 103 -6.06 -11.47 16.88
CA LYS A 103 -5.42 -11.96 15.65
C LYS A 103 -5.48 -10.92 14.54
N LEU A 104 -4.80 -11.21 13.44
CA LEU A 104 -4.90 -10.45 12.20
C LEU A 104 -5.84 -11.19 11.24
N GLY A 105 -6.94 -10.53 10.87
CA GLY A 105 -7.85 -10.97 9.83
C GLY A 105 -7.35 -10.53 8.46
N VAL A 106 -7.37 -11.45 7.49
CA VAL A 106 -7.01 -11.16 6.09
C VAL A 106 -8.28 -10.80 5.32
N TYR A 107 -8.19 -9.74 4.54
CA TYR A 107 -9.27 -9.25 3.69
C TYR A 107 -8.82 -9.27 2.24
N ILE A 108 -9.76 -9.38 1.32
CA ILE A 108 -9.52 -9.30 -0.13
C ILE A 108 -10.51 -8.33 -0.76
N ASP A 109 -10.03 -7.54 -1.72
CA ASP A 109 -10.89 -6.74 -2.59
C ASP A 109 -11.47 -7.60 -3.71
N GLU A 110 -12.75 -7.95 -3.60
CA GLU A 110 -13.45 -8.78 -4.61
C GLU A 110 -13.66 -8.06 -5.94
N ASN A 111 -13.55 -6.73 -5.96
CA ASN A 111 -13.67 -5.93 -7.17
C ASN A 111 -12.32 -5.70 -7.86
N SER A 112 -11.27 -6.39 -7.40
CA SER A 112 -9.92 -6.22 -7.92
C SER A 112 -9.78 -6.78 -9.33
N ASP A 113 -9.20 -5.96 -10.22
CA ASP A 113 -8.81 -6.38 -11.57
C ASP A 113 -7.65 -7.41 -11.55
N LEU A 114 -7.05 -7.66 -10.37
CA LEU A 114 -6.06 -8.73 -10.18
C LEU A 114 -6.71 -10.10 -9.98
N ILE A 115 -8.02 -10.18 -9.70
CA ILE A 115 -8.72 -11.47 -9.66
C ILE A 115 -8.93 -11.94 -11.10
N SER A 116 -8.32 -13.07 -11.46
CA SER A 116 -8.38 -13.59 -12.83
C SER A 116 -8.13 -15.10 -12.90
N ASP A 117 -8.67 -15.75 -13.93
CA ASP A 117 -8.54 -17.21 -14.12
C ASP A 117 -7.09 -17.67 -14.37
N GLU A 118 -6.23 -16.77 -14.85
CA GLU A 118 -4.80 -17.00 -15.13
C GLU A 118 -3.89 -16.69 -13.93
N GLY A 119 -4.45 -16.43 -12.75
CA GLY A 119 -3.71 -16.15 -11.51
C GLY A 119 -3.26 -17.39 -10.72
N GLN A 120 -2.63 -17.14 -9.57
CA GLN A 120 -2.34 -18.16 -8.57
C GLN A 120 -3.53 -18.38 -7.66
N ALA A 121 -3.94 -19.64 -7.49
CA ALA A 121 -5.06 -20.01 -6.64
C ALA A 121 -4.81 -19.67 -5.17
N LEU A 122 -5.84 -19.19 -4.47
CA LEU A 122 -5.76 -18.91 -3.04
C LEU A 122 -5.82 -20.19 -2.19
N PHE A 123 -6.54 -21.20 -2.68
CA PHE A 123 -6.71 -22.48 -2.04
C PHE A 123 -6.35 -23.62 -3.00
N THR A 124 -5.91 -24.75 -2.46
CA THR A 124 -5.65 -25.98 -3.22
C THR A 124 -6.97 -26.71 -3.53
N GLU A 125 -6.94 -27.71 -4.41
CA GLU A 125 -8.12 -28.54 -4.71
C GLU A 125 -8.65 -29.29 -3.47
N ALA A 126 -7.78 -29.56 -2.48
CA ALA A 126 -8.18 -30.12 -1.19
C ALA A 126 -8.82 -29.09 -0.23
N GLY A 127 -8.88 -27.83 -0.64
CA GLY A 127 -9.37 -26.70 0.16
C GLY A 127 -8.35 -26.16 1.17
N GLU A 128 -7.09 -26.58 1.12
CA GLU A 128 -6.04 -26.04 1.99
C GLU A 128 -5.52 -24.70 1.46
N VAL A 129 -4.94 -23.87 2.33
CA VAL A 129 -4.27 -22.61 1.93
C VAL A 129 -3.15 -22.93 0.94
N SER A 130 -3.08 -22.20 -0.18
CA SER A 130 -1.99 -22.38 -1.15
C SER A 130 -0.69 -21.74 -0.66
N GLU A 131 0.45 -22.17 -1.22
CA GLU A 131 1.76 -21.54 -0.95
C GLU A 131 1.75 -20.04 -1.30
N PHE A 132 1.02 -19.65 -2.33
CA PHE A 132 0.83 -18.24 -2.69
C PHE A 132 0.13 -17.47 -1.56
N LEU A 133 -1.01 -17.97 -1.08
CA LEU A 133 -1.76 -17.30 -0.02
C LEU A 133 -0.98 -17.29 1.30
N GLU A 134 -0.27 -18.37 1.64
CA GLU A 134 0.61 -18.42 2.82
C GLU A 134 1.69 -17.33 2.76
N ASN A 135 2.36 -17.18 1.62
CA ASN A 135 3.35 -16.13 1.40
C ASN A 135 2.75 -14.72 1.47
N ARG A 136 1.49 -14.54 1.06
CA ARG A 136 0.75 -13.27 1.24
C ARG A 136 0.38 -13.01 2.68
N GLN A 137 -0.12 -14.01 3.41
CA GLN A 137 -0.43 -13.90 4.83
C GLN A 137 0.80 -13.51 5.65
N LYS A 138 1.95 -14.14 5.39
CA LYS A 138 3.22 -13.80 6.05
C LYS A 138 3.63 -12.35 5.80
N PHE A 139 3.61 -11.91 4.55
CA PHE A 139 3.93 -10.52 4.20
C PHE A 139 2.99 -9.51 4.85
N LEU A 140 1.69 -9.80 4.88
CA LEU A 140 0.69 -8.95 5.52
C LEU A 140 0.93 -8.87 7.04
N ALA A 141 1.26 -9.98 7.69
CA ALA A 141 1.61 -10.00 9.11
C ALA A 141 2.88 -9.18 9.39
N ASP A 142 3.91 -9.32 8.55
CA ASP A 142 5.14 -8.54 8.64
C ASP A 142 4.88 -7.04 8.44
N LEU A 143 4.01 -6.69 7.51
CA LEU A 143 3.57 -5.32 7.26
C LEU A 143 2.84 -4.73 8.48
N ALA A 144 1.85 -5.44 9.03
CA ALA A 144 1.11 -5.00 10.22
C ALA A 144 2.03 -4.82 11.44
N ASN A 145 2.99 -5.73 11.64
CA ASN A 145 4.01 -5.59 12.67
C ASN A 145 4.90 -4.36 12.44
N SER A 146 5.28 -4.10 11.18
CA SER A 146 6.04 -2.91 10.80
C SER A 146 5.25 -1.62 11.06
N GLU A 147 3.95 -1.60 10.77
CA GLU A 147 3.06 -0.47 11.07
C GLU A 147 2.98 -0.18 12.57
N MET A 148 2.85 -1.21 13.41
CA MET A 148 2.87 -1.04 14.87
C MET A 148 4.19 -0.43 15.36
N LEU A 149 5.33 -0.92 14.85
CA LEU A 149 6.65 -0.35 15.19
C LEU A 149 6.77 1.10 14.71
N THR A 150 6.23 1.39 13.53
CA THR A 150 6.19 2.74 12.96
C THR A 150 5.40 3.68 13.86
N GLN A 151 4.23 3.28 14.36
CA GLN A 151 3.43 4.09 15.27
C GLN A 151 4.19 4.42 16.56
N ARG A 152 4.91 3.44 17.14
CA ARG A 152 5.74 3.67 18.34
C ARG A 152 6.89 4.63 18.06
N PHE A 153 7.56 4.47 16.92
CA PHE A 153 8.63 5.36 16.48
C PHE A 153 8.12 6.79 16.30
N VAL A 154 7.03 6.97 15.55
CA VAL A 154 6.43 8.28 15.28
C VAL A 154 5.98 8.95 16.57
N ALA A 155 5.35 8.21 17.48
CA ALA A 155 4.98 8.74 18.80
C ALA A 155 6.20 9.29 19.54
N LYS A 156 7.36 8.60 19.47
CA LYS A 156 8.58 9.09 20.11
C LYS A 156 9.18 10.31 19.41
N VAL A 157 9.13 10.37 18.08
CA VAL A 157 9.57 11.54 17.29
C VAL A 157 8.74 12.78 17.67
N VAL A 158 7.43 12.62 17.82
CA VAL A 158 6.52 13.69 18.27
C VAL A 158 6.77 14.07 19.72
N GLU A 159 6.91 13.11 20.64
CA GLU A 159 7.20 13.35 22.06
C GLU A 159 8.50 14.16 22.26
N LEU A 160 9.49 13.93 21.40
CA LEU A 160 10.78 14.61 21.42
C LEU A 160 10.80 15.94 20.65
N ASP A 161 9.67 16.38 20.10
CA ASP A 161 9.53 17.61 19.33
C ASP A 161 10.52 17.70 18.14
N LEU A 162 10.65 16.59 17.40
CA LEU A 162 11.60 16.48 16.29
C LEU A 162 10.97 16.74 14.91
N LEU A 163 9.73 17.24 14.87
CA LEU A 163 9.02 17.52 13.62
C LEU A 163 8.97 19.02 13.34
N ASP A 164 9.52 19.42 12.19
CA ASP A 164 9.36 20.77 11.67
C ASP A 164 8.25 20.80 10.62
N GLN A 165 7.36 21.80 10.72
CA GLN A 165 6.34 22.02 9.71
C GLN A 165 6.98 22.54 8.42
N ILE A 166 6.72 21.84 7.31
CA ILE A 166 7.11 22.29 5.98
C ILE A 166 5.89 22.84 5.22
N GLN A 167 6.08 23.96 4.51
CA GLN A 167 5.13 24.46 3.52
C GLN A 167 5.69 24.24 2.12
N ILE A 168 5.02 23.40 1.33
CA ILE A 168 5.40 23.15 -0.06
C ILE A 168 4.62 24.12 -0.95
N ARG A 169 5.32 25.05 -1.63
CA ARG A 169 4.73 25.87 -2.69
C ARG A 169 5.04 25.25 -4.04
N LEU A 170 3.99 24.84 -4.75
CA LEU A 170 4.08 24.33 -6.10
C LEU A 170 3.85 25.46 -7.10
N THR A 171 4.81 25.68 -8.00
CA THR A 171 4.64 26.57 -9.14
C THR A 171 4.65 25.70 -10.39
N SER A 172 3.47 25.41 -10.94
CA SER A 172 3.37 24.71 -12.21
C SER A 172 3.60 25.71 -13.34
N ASN A 173 4.79 25.70 -13.94
CA ASN A 173 5.02 26.38 -15.20
C ASN A 173 4.38 25.54 -16.31
N SER A 174 3.08 25.74 -16.53
CA SER A 174 2.36 25.19 -17.67
C SER A 174 2.84 25.87 -18.96
N SER A 175 4.02 25.48 -19.44
CA SER A 175 4.56 25.91 -20.74
C SER A 175 5.24 24.79 -21.52
N TYR A 176 5.17 23.53 -21.05
CA TYR A 176 5.60 22.39 -21.84
C TYR A 176 4.40 21.71 -22.51
N LEU A 177 3.93 22.31 -23.61
CA LEU A 177 3.31 21.54 -24.67
C LEU A 177 4.47 20.93 -25.48
N PRO A 178 4.66 19.60 -25.51
CA PRO A 178 5.57 19.01 -26.47
C PRO A 178 5.00 19.28 -27.87
N ARG A 179 5.66 20.18 -28.62
CA ARG A 179 5.48 20.28 -30.07
C ARG A 179 6.20 19.11 -30.71
N TRP A 180 5.51 17.99 -30.96
CA TRP A 180 5.83 17.06 -32.04
C TRP A 180 4.53 16.41 -32.52
#